data_AF-A0A9X4L464-F1
#
_entry.id   AF-A0A9X4L464-F1
#
_cell.length_a   1.000
_cell.length_b   1.000
_cell.length_c   1.000
_cell.angle_alpha   90.00
_cell.angle_beta   90.00
_cell.angle_gamma   90.00
#
_symmetry.space_group_name_H-M   'P 1'
#
loop_
_entity.id
_entity.type
_entity.pdbx_description
1 polymer ?
#
loop_
_entity_poly.entity_id
_entity_poly.type
_entity_poly.pdbx_seq_one_letter_code
_entity_poly.pdbx_strand_id
1 'polypeptide(L)'
;MKHRFLDAIKDFIFIVMFTFILATLLNYINPNLSLNKYWNKLGHLDWVNIYDSQNLNGLIVLGVILGVISFIYDMFFSNEKETDSN
;
A
#
# COMPACT_ATOMS: atom_id res chain seq x y z
N MET A 1 21.79 -7.87 5.06
CA MET A 1 21.02 -6.81 5.77
C MET A 1 20.84 -5.55 4.94
N LYS A 2 21.92 -4.87 4.47
CA LYS A 2 21.77 -3.62 3.70
C LYS A 2 21.03 -3.79 2.36
N HIS A 3 21.24 -4.91 1.67
CA HIS A 3 20.50 -5.26 0.44
C HIS A 3 19.03 -5.59 0.74
N ARG A 4 18.75 -6.49 1.70
CA ARG A 4 17.38 -6.83 2.16
C ARG A 4 16.55 -5.62 2.57
N PHE A 5 17.17 -4.66 3.26
CA PHE A 5 16.49 -3.43 3.65
C PHE A 5 16.13 -2.56 2.45
N LEU A 6 17.01 -2.44 1.46
CA LEU A 6 16.74 -1.70 0.22
C LEU A 6 15.64 -2.37 -0.61
N ASP A 7 15.63 -3.71 -0.68
CA ASP A 7 14.59 -4.48 -1.37
C ASP A 7 13.23 -4.31 -0.68
N ALA A 8 13.19 -4.44 0.65
CA ALA A 8 11.97 -4.21 1.44
C ALA A 8 11.44 -2.77 1.29
N ILE A 9 12.33 -1.77 1.27
CA ILE A 9 11.94 -0.37 1.00
C ILE A 9 11.39 -0.21 -0.41
N LYS A 10 12.04 -0.81 -1.40
CA LYS A 10 11.59 -0.73 -2.79
C LYS A 10 10.18 -1.30 -2.93
N ASP A 11 9.91 -2.44 -2.31
CA ASP A 11 8.60 -3.08 -2.36
C ASP A 11 7.54 -2.28 -1.59
N PHE A 12 7.89 -1.71 -0.43
CA PHE A 12 7.04 -0.76 0.28
C PHE A 12 6.65 0.43 -0.60
N ILE A 13 7.64 1.09 -1.21
CA ILE A 13 7.42 2.25 -2.07
C ILE A 13 6.57 1.86 -3.28
N PHE A 14 6.81 0.69 -3.87
CA PHE A 14 6.04 0.20 -5.00
C PHE A 14 4.56 0.02 -4.64
N ILE A 15 4.24 -0.59 -3.50
CA ILE A 15 2.86 -0.76 -3.03
C ILE A 15 2.17 0.59 -2.77
N VAL A 16 2.85 1.50 -2.08
CA VAL A 16 2.30 2.84 -1.78
C VAL A 16 2.08 3.65 -3.06
N MET A 17 3.05 3.63 -3.99
CA MET A 17 2.93 4.33 -5.27
C MET A 17 1.80 3.73 -6.13
N PHE A 18 1.69 2.41 -6.18
CA PHE A 18 0.63 1.74 -6.93
C PHE A 18 -0.76 2.07 -6.38
N THR A 19 -0.94 2.02 -5.06
CA THR A 19 -2.21 2.39 -4.41
C THR A 19 -2.54 3.86 -4.60
N PHE A 20 -1.54 4.73 -4.62
CA PHE A 20 -1.72 6.15 -4.95
C PHE A 20 -2.21 6.35 -6.38
N ILE A 21 -1.57 5.72 -7.37
CA ILE A 21 -1.99 5.79 -8.78
C ILE A 21 -3.42 5.27 -8.94
N LEU A 22 -3.74 4.13 -8.32
CA LEU A 22 -5.10 3.60 -8.32
C LEU A 22 -6.11 4.59 -7.73
N ALA A 23 -5.82 5.17 -6.57
CA ALA A 23 -6.71 6.16 -5.96
C ALA A 23 -6.90 7.39 -6.85
N THR A 24 -5.84 7.89 -7.50
CA THR A 24 -5.93 9.00 -8.45
C THR A 24 -6.80 8.65 -9.66
N LEU A 25 -6.62 7.46 -10.24
CA LEU A 25 -7.44 6.99 -11.36
C LEU A 25 -8.92 6.84 -10.96
N LEU A 26 -9.18 6.27 -9.79
CA LEU A 26 -10.52 6.15 -9.25
C LEU A 26 -11.15 7.53 -8.97
N ASN A 27 -10.36 8.48 -8.48
CA ASN A 27 -10.80 9.86 -8.30
C ASN A 27 -11.16 10.53 -9.65
N TYR A 28 -10.34 10.31 -10.67
CA TYR A 28 -10.54 10.89 -12.01
C TYR A 28 -11.80 10.36 -12.71
N ILE A 29 -12.02 9.06 -12.66
CA ILE A 29 -13.19 8.42 -13.29
C ILE A 29 -14.47 8.74 -12.49
N ASN A 30 -14.31 9.18 -11.23
CA ASN A 30 -15.36 9.40 -10.25
C ASN A 30 -16.49 8.36 -10.36
N PRO A 31 -16.19 7.04 -10.40
CA PRO A 31 -17.24 6.05 -10.46
C PRO A 31 -18.07 6.18 -9.18
N ASN A 32 -19.35 5.85 -9.24
CA ASN A 32 -20.23 5.80 -8.07
C ASN A 32 -19.81 4.62 -7.18
N LEU A 33 -18.65 4.80 -6.57
CA LEU A 33 -17.90 3.84 -5.80
C LEU A 33 -18.50 3.89 -4.40
N SER A 34 -19.56 3.11 -4.19
CA SER A 34 -19.94 2.62 -2.87
C SER A 34 -18.89 1.59 -2.37
N LEU A 35 -17.61 1.94 -2.54
CA LEU A 35 -16.49 1.15 -2.08
C LEU A 35 -16.71 0.86 -0.61
N ASN A 36 -16.60 -0.44 -0.36
CA ASN A 36 -17.20 -1.18 0.73
C ASN A 36 -17.02 -0.51 2.11
N LYS A 37 -17.91 -0.81 3.06
CA LYS A 37 -17.93 -0.27 4.44
C LYS A 37 -16.55 -0.23 5.14
N TYR A 38 -15.64 -1.12 4.74
CA TYR A 38 -14.27 -1.20 5.23
C TYR A 38 -13.39 -0.03 4.80
N TRP A 39 -13.48 0.46 3.55
CA TRP A 39 -12.64 1.56 3.08
C TRP A 39 -13.07 2.87 3.72
N ASN A 40 -14.37 3.10 3.88
CA ASN A 40 -14.88 4.25 4.62
C ASN A 40 -14.40 4.26 6.08
N LYS A 41 -14.40 3.08 6.73
CA LYS A 41 -13.85 2.94 8.09
C LYS A 41 -12.36 3.23 8.15
N LEU A 42 -11.60 2.78 7.15
CA LEU A 42 -10.16 3.04 7.04
C LEU A 42 -9.87 4.53 6.78
N GLY A 43 -10.69 5.19 5.97
CA GLY A 43 -10.61 6.64 5.73
C GLY A 43 -10.88 7.45 6.99
N HIS A 44 -11.79 6.99 7.85
CA HIS A 44 -12.10 7.61 9.14
C HIS A 44 -10.97 7.50 10.18
N LEU A 45 -9.89 6.75 9.92
CA LEU A 45 -8.70 6.82 10.76
C LEU A 45 -7.94 8.14 10.58
N ASP A 46 -8.23 8.91 9.51
CA ASP A 46 -7.59 10.20 9.20
C ASP A 46 -6.05 10.14 9.16
N TRP A 47 -5.47 8.96 8.91
CA TRP A 47 -4.02 8.80 8.75
C TRP A 47 -3.51 9.44 7.46
N VAL A 48 -4.36 9.49 6.44
CA VAL A 48 -4.08 10.12 5.15
C VAL A 48 -5.35 10.83 4.68
N ASN A 49 -5.24 12.12 4.34
CA ASN A 49 -6.37 12.92 3.86
C ASN A 49 -5.97 13.69 2.60
N ILE A 50 -5.91 12.99 1.47
CA ILE A 50 -5.45 13.53 0.18
C ILE A 50 -6.63 13.80 -0.76
N TYR A 51 -7.70 13.00 -0.64
CA TYR A 51 -8.90 13.09 -1.45
C TYR A 51 -10.09 13.52 -0.59
N ASP A 52 -11.07 14.19 -1.20
CA ASP A 52 -12.34 14.53 -0.51
C ASP A 52 -13.14 13.29 -0.14
N SER A 53 -12.95 12.18 -0.86
CA SER A 53 -13.61 10.91 -0.58
C SER A 53 -12.87 10.12 0.51
N GLN A 54 -13.55 9.89 1.64
CA GLN A 54 -13.04 9.02 2.71
C GLN A 54 -12.74 7.60 2.22
N ASN A 55 -13.45 7.10 1.21
CA ASN A 55 -13.17 5.79 0.61
C ASN A 55 -11.81 5.76 -0.10
N LEU A 56 -11.46 6.81 -0.83
CA LEU A 56 -10.17 6.92 -1.51
C LEU A 56 -9.03 7.10 -0.51
N ASN A 57 -9.24 7.89 0.53
CA ASN A 57 -8.30 7.99 1.65
C ASN A 57 -8.10 6.62 2.31
N GLY A 58 -9.18 5.87 2.54
CA GLY A 58 -9.13 4.50 3.05
C GLY A 58 -8.35 3.54 2.17
N LEU A 59 -8.39 3.69 0.84
CA LEU A 59 -7.56 2.92 -0.09
C LEU A 59 -6.07 3.21 0.11
N ILE A 60 -5.69 4.49 0.27
CA ILE A 60 -4.30 4.85 0.54
C ILE A 60 -3.85 4.28 1.89
N VAL A 61 -4.67 4.43 2.93
CA VAL A 61 -4.39 3.86 4.26
C VAL A 61 -4.19 2.35 4.18
N LEU A 62 -5.02 1.64 3.41
CA LEU A 62 -4.85 0.21 3.16
C LEU A 62 -3.53 -0.08 2.46
N GLY A 63 -3.15 0.71 1.45
CA GLY A 63 -1.87 0.60 0.77
C GLY A 63 -0.68 0.77 1.70
N VAL A 64 -0.73 1.74 2.61
CA VAL A 64 0.31 1.95 3.63
C VAL A 64 0.39 0.75 4.57
N ILE A 65 -0.75 0.24 5.07
CA ILE A 65 -0.78 -0.94 5.95
C ILE A 65 -0.16 -2.16 5.25
N LEU A 66 -0.55 -2.42 4.00
CA LEU A 66 0.00 -3.53 3.21
C LEU A 66 1.49 -3.34 2.94
N GLY A 67 1.93 -2.12 2.64
CA GLY A 67 3.34 -1.79 2.49
C GLY A 67 4.12 -2.12 3.76
N VAL A 68 3.64 -1.69 4.94
CA VAL A 68 4.29 -1.96 6.22
C VAL A 68 4.36 -3.47 6.50
N ILE A 69 3.29 -4.21 6.23
CA ILE A 69 3.28 -5.67 6.40
C ILE A 69 4.30 -6.32 5.47
N SER A 70 4.36 -5.92 4.19
CA SER A 70 5.35 -6.41 3.22
C SER A 70 6.77 -6.13 3.71
N PHE A 71 7.03 -4.89 4.14
CA PHE A 71 8.33 -4.48 4.65
C PHE A 71 8.78 -5.35 5.83
N ILE A 72 7.90 -5.59 6.81
CA ILE A 72 8.20 -6.45 7.97
C ILE A 72 8.43 -7.88 7.51
N TYR A 73 7.62 -8.39 6.57
CA TYR A 73 7.79 -9.73 6.02
C TYR A 73 9.17 -9.89 5.36
N ASP A 74 9.57 -8.94 4.52
CA ASP A 74 10.86 -8.99 3.82
C ASP A 74 12.05 -8.83 4.78
N MET A 75 11.92 -7.98 5.80
CA MET A 75 12.95 -7.78 6.81
C MET A 75 13.15 -9.00 7.70
N PHE A 76 12.07 -9.64 8.16
CA PHE A 76 12.15 -10.64 9.23
C PHE A 76 11.95 -12.08 8.77
N PHE A 77 11.22 -12.31 7.68
CA PHE A 77 10.79 -13.64 7.25
C PHE A 77 11.29 -14.04 5.86
N SER A 78 11.74 -13.09 5.03
CA SER A 78 12.39 -13.41 3.77
C SER A 78 13.78 -13.96 4.05
N ASN A 79 13.87 -15.28 4.20
CA ASN A 79 15.13 -16.00 4.03
C ASN A 79 15.57 -15.70 2.61
N GLU A 80 16.70 -15.00 2.50
CA GLU A 80 17.45 -14.76 1.28
C GLU A 80 17.28 -16.01 0.44
N LYS A 81 16.49 -15.92 -0.64
CA LYS A 81 16.38 -17.04 -1.57
C LYS A 81 17.82 -17.25 -1.99
N GLU A 82 18.43 -18.33 -1.51
CA GLU A 82 19.66 -18.83 -2.08
C GLU A 82 19.41 -18.79 -3.57
N THR A 83 20.22 -17.97 -4.24
CA THR A 83 20.34 -18.03 -5.67
C THR A 83 20.99 -19.38 -5.93
N ASP A 84 20.18 -20.44 -5.88
CA ASP A 84 20.54 -21.73 -6.41
C ASP A 84 20.63 -21.53 -7.93
N SER A 85 21.86 -21.23 -8.35
CA SER A 85 22.54 -21.88 -9.46
C SER A 85 21.63 -22.71 -10.36
N ASN A 86 21.32 -22.20 -11.56
CA ASN A 86 21.67 -22.80 -12.86
C ASN A 86 21.14 -21.96 -14.02
#